data_AF-A0A4U9HV14-F1
#
_entry.id   AF-A0A4U9HV14-F1
#
_cell.length_a   1.000
_cell.length_b   1.000
_cell.length_c   1.000
_cell.angle_alpha   90.00
_cell.angle_beta   90.00
_cell.angle_gamma   90.00
#
_symmetry.space_group_name_H-M   'P 1'
#
loop_
_entity.id
_entity.type
_entity.pdbx_description
1 polymer ?
#
loop_
_entity_poly.entity_id
_entity_poly.type
_entity_poly.pdbx_seq_one_letter_code
_entity_poly.pdbx_strand_id
1 'polypeptide(L)'
;MHDELRDARLLMVDRNFAGEFSTLLKLAKTLAETEGVQVEEEPLRLALRELLVAFPVYRTYGTAQGMSAADVRLLNSVVATISADPDAIALLMRILTGEVSEEARDTATHFRTRFQQLTGPLMAKSVEDTLFFRQHMDLALNEVGAEPVPQAFSLTRFHTEMTARRDRQPDALSGTSTHDTKRGEDARARLYSLTEAPGGVGRNAWPAGSS
;
A
#
# COMPACT_ATOMS: atom_id res chain seq x y z
N MET A 1 -4.27 13.49 -5.55
CA MET A 1 -3.24 12.46 -5.30
C MET A 1 -3.54 11.57 -4.11
N HIS A 2 -3.67 12.07 -2.87
CA HIS A 2 -4.10 11.22 -1.74
C HIS A 2 -5.50 10.60 -1.99
N ASP A 3 -6.45 11.42 -2.45
CA ASP A 3 -7.79 10.92 -2.79
C ASP A 3 -7.77 9.95 -3.97
N GLU A 4 -6.95 10.22 -5.00
CA GLU A 4 -6.82 9.34 -6.17
C GLU A 4 -6.18 7.99 -5.82
N LEU A 5 -5.19 7.98 -4.92
CA LEU A 5 -4.59 6.76 -4.39
C LEU A 5 -5.63 5.97 -3.60
N ARG A 6 -6.42 6.66 -2.77
CA ARG A 6 -7.52 6.03 -2.05
C ARG A 6 -8.53 5.43 -3.03
N ASP A 7 -8.97 6.15 -4.05
CA ASP A 7 -9.88 5.64 -5.07
C ASP A 7 -9.32 4.42 -5.83
N ALA A 8 -8.02 4.41 -6.12
CA ALA A 8 -7.36 3.25 -6.72
C ALA A 8 -7.33 2.04 -5.78
N ARG A 9 -7.14 2.24 -4.47
CA ARG A 9 -7.24 1.18 -3.45
C ARG A 9 -8.66 0.66 -3.32
N LEU A 10 -9.65 1.54 -3.27
CA LEU A 10 -11.06 1.17 -3.22
C LEU A 10 -11.46 0.33 -4.44
N LEU A 11 -11.08 0.76 -5.64
CA LEU A 11 -11.31 0.01 -6.87
C LEU A 11 -10.72 -1.41 -6.81
N MET A 12 -9.46 -1.52 -6.37
CA MET A 12 -8.77 -2.80 -6.28
C MET A 12 -9.42 -3.74 -5.26
N VAL A 13 -9.77 -3.24 -4.07
CA VAL A 13 -10.47 -4.03 -3.05
C VAL A 13 -11.85 -4.49 -3.56
N ASP A 14 -12.62 -3.58 -4.15
CA ASP A 14 -14.02 -3.84 -4.52
C ASP A 14 -14.17 -4.70 -5.79
N ARG A 15 -13.14 -4.77 -6.64
CA ARG A 15 -13.18 -5.48 -7.93
C ARG A 15 -12.15 -6.59 -8.02
N ASN A 16 -10.87 -6.23 -8.02
CA ASN A 16 -9.78 -7.15 -8.34
C ASN A 16 -9.50 -8.15 -7.22
N PHE A 17 -9.73 -7.75 -5.97
CA PHE A 17 -9.50 -8.56 -4.77
C PHE A 17 -10.79 -8.85 -3.99
N ALA A 18 -11.94 -8.79 -4.67
CA ALA A 18 -13.23 -9.05 -4.03
C ALA A 18 -13.28 -10.46 -3.40
N GLY A 19 -12.60 -11.44 -4.00
CA GLY A 19 -12.52 -12.81 -3.47
C GLY A 19 -11.74 -12.89 -2.15
N GLU A 20 -10.53 -12.34 -2.11
CA GLU A 20 -9.67 -12.28 -0.93
C GLU A 20 -10.31 -11.46 0.19
N PHE A 21 -10.91 -10.32 -0.15
CA PHE A 21 -11.70 -9.51 0.76
C PHE A 21 -12.87 -10.33 1.36
N SER A 22 -13.63 -11.04 0.53
CA SER A 22 -14.73 -11.90 0.99
C SER A 22 -14.24 -13.01 1.91
N THR A 23 -13.07 -13.59 1.65
CA THR A 23 -12.46 -14.58 2.56
C THR A 23 -12.12 -13.97 3.92
N LEU A 24 -11.51 -12.78 3.94
CA LEU A 24 -11.18 -12.10 5.20
C LEU A 24 -12.44 -11.76 6.00
N LEU A 25 -13.48 -11.24 5.34
CA LEU A 25 -14.75 -10.93 6.00
C LEU A 25 -15.38 -12.17 6.62
N LYS A 26 -15.41 -13.30 5.91
CA LYS A 26 -15.90 -14.59 6.44
C LYS A 26 -15.13 -15.04 7.67
N LEU A 27 -13.79 -14.99 7.62
CA LEU A 27 -12.95 -15.34 8.76
C LEU A 27 -13.20 -14.42 9.96
N ALA A 28 -13.34 -13.12 9.74
CA ALA A 28 -13.64 -12.16 10.81
C ALA A 28 -15.01 -12.41 11.45
N LYS A 29 -16.02 -12.78 10.66
CA LYS A 29 -17.34 -13.18 11.18
C LYS A 29 -17.27 -14.44 12.04
N THR A 30 -16.59 -15.49 11.55
CA THR A 30 -16.37 -16.71 12.35
C THR A 30 -15.67 -16.40 13.67
N LEU A 31 -14.66 -15.52 13.65
CA LEU A 31 -13.97 -15.08 14.86
C LEU A 31 -14.86 -14.26 15.80
N ALA A 32 -15.75 -13.41 15.27
CA ALA A 32 -16.75 -12.70 16.08
C ALA A 32 -17.65 -13.69 16.83
N GLU A 33 -18.15 -14.72 16.13
CA GLU A 33 -19.00 -15.77 16.70
C GLU A 33 -18.27 -16.58 17.79
N THR A 34 -17.04 -17.05 17.51
CA THR A 34 -16.22 -17.80 18.49
C THR A 34 -15.90 -16.96 19.73
N GLU A 35 -15.65 -15.66 19.56
CA GLU A 35 -15.34 -14.75 20.67
C GLU A 35 -16.59 -14.21 21.39
N GLY A 36 -17.80 -14.57 20.94
CA GLY A 36 -19.05 -14.06 21.50
C GLY A 36 -19.27 -12.56 21.29
N VAL A 37 -18.61 -11.96 20.31
CA VAL A 37 -18.66 -10.53 19.99
C VAL A 37 -19.80 -10.27 18.99
N GLN A 38 -20.79 -9.47 19.39
CA GLN A 38 -21.91 -9.09 18.53
C GLN A 38 -21.51 -7.90 17.66
N VAL A 39 -21.21 -8.14 16.38
CA VAL A 39 -20.92 -7.10 15.40
C VAL A 39 -21.67 -7.44 14.11
N GLU A 40 -22.44 -6.48 13.61
CA GLU A 40 -23.17 -6.61 12.35
C GLU A 40 -22.21 -6.71 11.15
N GLU A 41 -22.62 -7.45 10.11
CA GLU A 41 -21.76 -7.71 8.95
C GLU A 41 -21.34 -6.44 8.21
N GLU A 42 -22.26 -5.49 8.03
CA GLU A 42 -21.99 -4.25 7.29
C GLU A 42 -20.94 -3.36 7.98
N PRO A 43 -21.06 -3.06 9.29
CA PRO A 43 -19.99 -2.41 10.05
C PRO A 43 -18.63 -3.11 9.94
N LEU A 44 -18.60 -4.45 10.07
CA LEU A 44 -17.36 -5.23 9.95
C LEU A 44 -16.75 -5.15 8.55
N ARG A 45 -17.58 -5.23 7.52
CA ARG A 45 -17.20 -5.08 6.12
C ARG A 45 -16.57 -3.70 5.87
N LEU A 46 -17.21 -2.64 6.35
CA LEU A 46 -16.70 -1.27 6.20
C LEU A 46 -15.39 -1.07 6.96
N ALA A 47 -15.29 -1.54 8.20
CA ALA A 47 -14.06 -1.43 9.00
C ALA A 47 -12.88 -2.18 8.35
N LEU A 48 -13.09 -3.41 7.87
CA LEU A 48 -12.06 -4.17 7.16
C LEU A 48 -11.60 -3.47 5.88
N ARG A 49 -12.55 -2.90 5.12
CA ARG A 49 -12.27 -2.17 3.88
C ARG A 49 -11.45 -0.91 4.16
N GLU A 50 -11.84 -0.12 5.15
CA GLU A 50 -11.10 1.08 5.55
C GLU A 50 -9.69 0.74 6.04
N LEU A 51 -9.55 -0.32 6.84
CA LEU A 51 -8.25 -0.78 7.33
C LEU A 51 -7.31 -1.20 6.18
N LEU A 52 -7.81 -1.95 5.20
CA LEU A 52 -7.03 -2.34 4.01
C LEU A 52 -6.62 -1.14 3.16
N VAL A 53 -7.53 -0.19 2.96
CA VAL A 53 -7.30 1.00 2.12
C VAL A 53 -6.35 1.99 2.79
N ALA A 54 -6.39 2.11 4.10
CA ALA A 54 -5.51 3.00 4.86
C ALA A 54 -4.13 2.39 5.15
N PHE A 55 -3.92 1.10 4.86
CA PHE A 55 -2.67 0.41 5.19
C PHE A 55 -1.46 1.02 4.44
N PRO A 56 -0.42 1.49 5.14
CA PRO A 56 0.61 2.36 4.55
C PRO A 56 1.85 1.61 4.04
N VAL A 57 1.97 0.31 4.31
CA VAL A 57 3.09 -0.53 3.90
C VAL A 57 2.60 -1.69 3.04
N TYR A 58 3.50 -2.30 2.27
CA TYR A 58 3.17 -3.51 1.51
C TYR A 58 2.62 -4.60 2.42
N ARG A 59 3.26 -4.89 3.55
CA ARG A 59 2.75 -5.87 4.52
C ARG A 59 3.47 -5.76 5.84
N THR A 60 2.84 -6.31 6.86
CA THR A 60 3.48 -6.66 8.13
C THR A 60 3.90 -8.14 8.13
N TYR A 61 4.65 -8.53 9.17
CA TYR A 61 5.25 -9.87 9.30
C TYR A 61 4.88 -10.56 10.61
N GLY A 62 3.62 -10.44 11.02
CA GLY A 62 3.05 -11.20 12.13
C GLY A 62 2.92 -12.68 11.81
N THR A 63 2.99 -13.49 12.86
CA THR A 63 3.06 -14.97 12.82
C THR A 63 1.95 -15.57 13.70
N ALA A 64 2.01 -16.88 13.98
CA ALA A 64 1.13 -17.53 14.95
C ALA A 64 1.30 -16.97 16.37
N GLN A 65 2.48 -16.40 16.67
CA GLN A 65 2.79 -15.77 17.95
C GLN A 65 2.30 -14.32 18.04
N GLY A 66 1.59 -13.82 17.02
CA GLY A 66 1.10 -12.45 16.94
C GLY A 66 2.02 -11.54 16.15
N MET A 67 1.93 -10.23 16.42
CA MET A 67 2.64 -9.19 15.68
C MET A 67 3.79 -8.59 16.48
N SER A 68 4.79 -8.05 15.78
CA SER A 68 5.86 -7.30 16.43
C SER A 68 5.31 -6.01 17.07
N ALA A 69 5.98 -5.50 18.11
CA ALA A 69 5.59 -4.23 18.72
C ALA A 69 5.62 -3.05 17.72
N ALA A 70 6.47 -3.12 16.69
CA ALA A 70 6.50 -2.13 15.62
C ALA A 70 5.25 -2.19 14.74
N ASP A 71 4.82 -3.40 14.35
CA ASP A 71 3.62 -3.59 13.53
C ASP A 71 2.33 -3.25 14.30
N VAL A 72 2.30 -3.51 15.62
CA VAL A 72 1.17 -3.09 16.47
C VAL A 72 1.08 -1.56 16.54
N ARG A 73 2.21 -0.85 16.69
CA ARG A 73 2.23 0.62 16.62
C ARG A 73 1.76 1.13 15.26
N LEU A 74 2.18 0.48 14.18
CA LEU A 74 1.71 0.80 12.83
C LEU A 74 0.18 0.64 12.74
N LEU A 75 -0.36 -0.49 13.14
CA LEU A 75 -1.80 -0.74 13.16
C LEU A 75 -2.59 0.30 13.94
N ASN A 76 -2.13 0.63 15.16
CA ASN A 76 -2.75 1.68 15.96
C ASN A 76 -2.74 3.03 15.24
N SER A 77 -1.64 3.38 14.56
CA SER A 77 -1.56 4.61 13.78
C SER A 77 -2.52 4.62 12.59
N VAL A 78 -2.76 3.47 11.93
CA VAL A 78 -3.74 3.35 10.84
C VAL A 78 -5.16 3.49 11.38
N VAL A 79 -5.48 2.78 12.47
CA VAL A 79 -6.80 2.82 13.10
C VAL A 79 -7.16 4.24 13.54
N ALA A 80 -6.19 5.02 14.03
CA ALA A 80 -6.41 6.42 14.41
C ALA A 80 -6.79 7.35 13.23
N THR A 81 -6.59 6.91 11.98
CA THR A 81 -6.90 7.71 10.78
C THR A 81 -8.19 7.31 10.07
N ILE A 82 -8.79 6.17 10.43
CA ILE A 82 -10.00 5.66 9.78
C ILE A 82 -11.23 5.98 10.63
N SER A 83 -12.36 6.20 9.96
CA SER A 83 -13.67 6.36 10.60
C SER A 83 -14.52 5.14 10.29
N ALA A 84 -14.64 4.22 11.23
CA ALA A 84 -15.48 3.03 11.14
C ALA A 84 -16.10 2.69 12.50
N ASP A 85 -16.95 1.67 12.53
CA ASP A 85 -17.57 1.20 13.77
C ASP A 85 -16.51 0.77 14.81
N PRO A 86 -16.55 1.31 16.05
CA PRO A 86 -15.53 1.03 17.06
C PRO A 86 -15.43 -0.45 17.46
N ASP A 87 -16.56 -1.16 17.53
CA ASP A 87 -16.57 -2.57 17.94
C ASP A 87 -16.00 -3.46 16.84
N ALA A 88 -16.32 -3.17 15.58
CA ALA A 88 -15.70 -3.81 14.42
C ALA A 88 -14.18 -3.58 14.37
N ILE A 89 -13.72 -2.35 14.62
CA ILE A 89 -12.29 -2.03 14.68
C ILE A 89 -11.61 -2.79 15.83
N ALA A 90 -12.21 -2.78 17.02
CA ALA A 90 -11.67 -3.46 18.19
C ALA A 90 -11.53 -4.97 17.94
N LEU A 91 -12.53 -5.59 17.31
CA LEU A 91 -12.48 -7.00 16.90
C LEU A 91 -11.33 -7.25 15.92
N LEU A 92 -11.22 -6.47 14.84
CA LEU A 92 -10.15 -6.64 13.83
C LEU A 92 -8.76 -6.46 14.45
N MET A 93 -8.60 -5.52 15.37
CA MET A 93 -7.36 -5.30 16.10
C MET A 93 -7.00 -6.52 16.94
N ARG A 94 -7.93 -7.04 17.75
CA ARG A 94 -7.71 -8.25 18.56
C ARG A 94 -7.33 -9.45 17.71
N ILE A 95 -8.02 -9.64 16.57
CA ILE A 95 -7.70 -10.70 15.62
C ILE A 95 -6.27 -10.53 15.09
N LEU A 96 -5.90 -9.33 14.66
CA LEU A 96 -4.58 -9.02 14.08
C LEU A 96 -3.46 -9.08 15.10
N THR A 97 -3.67 -8.71 16.36
CA THR A 97 -2.65 -8.84 17.42
C THR A 97 -2.59 -10.24 18.03
N GLY A 98 -3.63 -11.06 17.84
CA GLY A 98 -3.75 -12.40 18.41
C GLY A 98 -4.33 -12.42 19.82
N GLU A 99 -4.99 -11.34 20.24
CA GLU A 99 -5.69 -11.19 21.53
C GLU A 99 -7.10 -11.81 21.50
N VAL A 100 -7.12 -13.11 21.17
CA VAL A 100 -8.32 -13.94 21.05
C VAL A 100 -8.21 -15.16 21.97
N SER A 101 -9.31 -15.88 22.16
CA SER A 101 -9.31 -17.15 22.90
C SER A 101 -8.41 -18.20 22.24
N GLU A 102 -8.07 -19.24 23.01
CA GLU A 102 -7.28 -20.37 22.49
C GLU A 102 -7.98 -21.08 21.33
N GLU A 103 -9.31 -21.20 21.38
CA GLU A 103 -10.13 -21.79 20.32
C GLU A 103 -10.06 -21.00 19.00
N ALA A 104 -9.96 -19.67 19.10
CA ALA A 104 -9.89 -18.77 17.95
C ALA A 104 -8.48 -18.59 17.38
N ARG A 105 -7.42 -19.05 18.07
CA ARG A 105 -6.01 -18.72 17.78
C ARG A 105 -5.57 -19.09 16.36
N ASP A 106 -5.96 -20.27 15.88
CA ASP A 106 -5.59 -20.76 14.55
C ASP A 106 -6.30 -19.96 13.44
N THR A 107 -7.60 -19.72 13.61
CA THR A 107 -8.40 -18.91 12.68
C THR A 107 -7.91 -17.46 12.63
N ALA A 108 -7.53 -16.87 13.76
CA ALA A 108 -6.96 -15.53 13.82
C ALA A 108 -5.59 -15.46 13.14
N THR A 109 -4.76 -16.49 13.31
CA THR A 109 -3.47 -16.62 12.61
C THR A 109 -3.67 -16.74 11.10
N HIS A 110 -4.67 -17.50 10.67
CA HIS A 110 -5.02 -17.60 9.26
C HIS A 110 -5.52 -16.25 8.71
N PHE A 111 -6.42 -15.57 9.42
CA PHE A 111 -6.88 -14.21 9.05
C PHE A 111 -5.69 -13.25 8.87
N ARG A 112 -4.81 -13.16 9.87
CA ARG A 112 -3.61 -12.30 9.82
C ARG A 112 -2.72 -12.63 8.64
N THR A 113 -2.51 -13.91 8.37
CA THR A 113 -1.72 -14.36 7.21
C THR A 113 -2.34 -13.89 5.90
N ARG A 114 -3.66 -14.08 5.72
CA ARG A 114 -4.38 -13.66 4.51
C ARG A 114 -4.41 -12.13 4.36
N PHE A 115 -4.53 -11.40 5.46
CA PHE A 115 -4.48 -9.93 5.47
C PHE A 115 -3.11 -9.43 4.99
N GLN A 116 -2.02 -10.02 5.51
CA GLN A 116 -0.65 -9.71 5.11
C GLN A 116 -0.32 -10.16 3.68
N GLN A 117 -1.00 -11.19 3.17
CA GLN A 117 -0.89 -11.62 1.78
C GLN A 117 -1.64 -10.69 0.82
N LEU A 118 -2.73 -10.04 1.27
CA LEU A 118 -3.54 -9.14 0.45
C LEU A 118 -3.00 -7.71 0.39
N THR A 119 -2.48 -7.18 1.51
CA THR A 119 -1.98 -5.79 1.59
C THR A 119 -0.89 -5.49 0.57
N GLY A 120 -0.03 -6.46 0.26
CA GLY A 120 1.08 -6.31 -0.69
C GLY A 120 0.62 -6.09 -2.14
N PRO A 121 -0.10 -7.06 -2.75
CA PRO A 121 -0.63 -6.90 -4.09
C PRO A 121 -1.68 -5.79 -4.19
N LEU A 122 -2.42 -5.48 -3.11
CA LEU A 122 -3.31 -4.33 -3.07
C LEU A 122 -2.53 -3.02 -3.26
N MET A 123 -1.48 -2.80 -2.46
CA MET A 123 -0.65 -1.60 -2.58
C MET A 123 0.00 -1.49 -3.96
N ALA A 124 0.62 -2.58 -4.43
CA ALA A 124 1.28 -2.63 -5.73
C ALA A 124 0.33 -2.28 -6.87
N LYS A 125 -0.83 -2.96 -6.96
CA LYS A 125 -1.76 -2.76 -8.07
C LYS A 125 -2.46 -1.41 -8.04
N SER A 126 -2.78 -0.88 -6.86
CA SER A 126 -3.39 0.44 -6.74
C SER A 126 -2.45 1.56 -7.18
N VAL A 127 -1.16 1.47 -6.84
CA VAL A 127 -0.17 2.47 -7.24
C VAL A 127 0.28 2.25 -8.67
N GLU A 128 0.84 1.08 -8.96
CA GLU A 128 1.58 0.82 -10.20
C GLU A 128 0.67 0.56 -11.40
N ASP A 129 -0.44 -0.15 -11.19
CA ASP A 129 -1.37 -0.57 -12.26
C ASP A 129 -2.61 0.33 -12.36
N THR A 130 -2.71 1.39 -11.56
CA THR A 130 -3.85 2.32 -11.60
C THR A 130 -3.44 3.78 -11.46
N LEU A 131 -2.89 4.19 -10.31
CA LEU A 131 -2.58 5.61 -10.06
C LEU A 131 -1.55 6.14 -11.06
N PHE A 132 -0.46 5.40 -11.27
CA PHE A 132 0.62 5.78 -12.19
C PHE A 132 0.21 5.82 -13.67
N PHE A 133 -0.89 5.18 -14.05
CA PHE A 133 -1.46 5.29 -15.40
C PHE A 133 -2.44 6.46 -15.54
N ARG A 134 -2.98 7.01 -14.44
CA ARG A 134 -3.85 8.19 -14.44
C ARG A 134 -3.06 9.50 -14.33
N GLN A 135 -1.93 9.47 -13.62
CA GLN A 135 -1.02 10.60 -13.44
C GLN A 135 -0.03 10.70 -14.60
N HIS A 136 -0.18 11.72 -15.46
CA HIS A 136 0.63 11.88 -16.68
C HIS A 136 1.63 13.04 -16.62
N MET A 137 1.57 13.89 -15.59
CA MET A 137 2.38 15.11 -15.50
C MET A 137 3.85 14.84 -15.13
N ASP A 138 4.14 13.72 -14.47
CA ASP A 138 5.50 13.36 -14.00
C ASP A 138 5.82 11.88 -14.25
N LEU A 139 5.73 11.45 -15.51
CA LEU A 139 5.95 10.03 -15.89
C LEU A 139 7.33 9.47 -15.49
N ALA A 140 8.32 10.33 -15.27
CA ALA A 140 9.65 9.95 -14.79
C ALA A 140 9.64 9.50 -13.31
N LEU A 141 8.67 9.97 -12.53
CA LEU A 141 8.50 9.64 -11.10
C LEU A 141 7.58 8.41 -10.90
N ASN A 142 6.78 8.06 -11.91
CA ASN A 142 5.87 6.91 -11.88
C ASN A 142 6.62 5.60 -12.15
N GLU A 143 7.37 5.13 -11.16
CA GLU A 143 8.17 3.90 -11.23
C GLU A 143 7.85 2.87 -10.14
N VAL A 144 8.21 1.61 -10.40
CA VAL A 144 8.11 0.54 -9.41
C VAL A 144 8.88 0.94 -8.13
N GLY A 145 8.20 0.84 -6.99
CA GLY A 145 8.74 1.24 -5.68
C GLY A 145 8.81 2.76 -5.42
N ALA A 146 8.34 3.60 -6.35
CA ALA A 146 8.24 5.03 -6.11
C ALA A 146 7.13 5.35 -5.09
N GLU A 147 7.37 6.36 -4.25
CA GLU A 147 6.35 6.88 -3.35
C GLU A 147 5.30 7.64 -4.18
N PRO A 148 4.02 7.23 -4.16
CA PRO A 148 2.96 7.87 -4.95
C PRO A 148 2.73 9.33 -4.56
N VAL A 149 3.19 9.76 -3.39
CA VAL A 149 3.13 11.14 -2.92
C VAL A 149 4.55 11.71 -2.92
N PRO A 150 4.95 12.52 -3.93
CA PRO A 150 6.31 13.03 -4.02
C PRO A 150 6.65 13.87 -2.80
N GLN A 151 7.83 13.62 -2.25
CA GLN A 151 8.45 14.48 -1.27
C GLN A 151 9.46 15.39 -1.97
N ALA A 152 9.61 16.63 -1.49
CA ALA A 152 10.56 17.57 -2.07
C ALA A 152 11.99 17.00 -2.04
N PHE A 153 12.70 17.15 -3.15
CA PHE A 153 14.10 16.76 -3.26
C PHE A 153 14.99 17.63 -2.37
N SER A 154 16.00 17.03 -1.75
CA SER A 154 17.02 17.71 -0.97
C SER A 154 18.32 16.92 -1.00
N LEU A 155 19.43 17.59 -1.32
CA LEU A 155 20.77 16.98 -1.28
C LEU A 155 21.11 16.46 0.12
N THR A 156 20.76 17.20 1.17
CA THR A 156 20.95 16.79 2.57
C THR A 156 20.21 15.49 2.86
N ARG A 157 18.96 15.38 2.40
CA ARG A 157 18.17 14.16 2.57
C ARG A 157 18.80 13.01 1.80
N PHE A 158 19.19 13.21 0.54
CA PHE A 158 19.87 12.18 -0.25
C PHE A 158 21.10 11.62 0.48
N HIS A 159 21.99 12.48 1.00
CA HIS A 159 23.16 12.03 1.75
C HIS A 159 22.82 11.33 3.07
N THR A 160 21.73 11.75 3.73
CA THR A 160 21.22 11.08 4.94
C THR A 160 20.75 9.66 4.62
N GLU A 161 19.97 9.48 3.56
CA GLU A 161 19.52 8.15 3.10
C GLU A 161 20.70 7.26 2.68
N MET A 162 21.70 7.81 2.00
CA MET A 162 22.92 7.05 1.63
C MET A 162 23.71 6.59 2.86
N THR A 163 23.78 7.41 3.91
CA THR A 163 24.43 7.04 5.18
C THR A 163 23.65 5.93 5.88
N ALA A 164 22.33 6.09 6.00
CA ALA A 164 21.46 5.07 6.60
C ALA A 164 21.53 3.73 5.85
N ARG A 165 21.61 3.78 4.51
CA ARG A 165 21.79 2.59 3.68
C ARG A 165 23.11 1.89 3.97
N ARG A 166 24.24 2.62 4.01
CA ARG A 166 25.56 2.04 4.32
C ARG A 166 25.54 1.31 5.66
N ASP A 167 24.86 1.87 6.65
CA ASP A 167 24.87 1.32 8.01
C ASP A 167 23.91 0.12 8.16
N ARG A 168 22.79 0.09 7.43
CA ARG A 168 21.75 -0.95 7.57
C ARG A 168 21.79 -2.04 6.50
N GLN A 169 22.25 -1.70 5.30
CA GLN A 169 22.18 -2.52 4.10
C GLN A 169 23.41 -2.29 3.20
N PRO A 170 24.65 -2.48 3.71
CA PRO A 170 25.88 -2.17 2.97
C PRO A 170 26.02 -2.92 1.64
N ASP A 171 25.53 -4.16 1.60
CA ASP A 171 25.65 -5.06 0.43
C ASP A 171 24.40 -5.05 -0.47
N ALA A 172 23.42 -4.16 -0.22
CA ALA A 172 22.22 -4.09 -1.04
C ALA A 172 22.51 -3.53 -2.44
N LEU A 173 21.78 -4.01 -3.45
CA LEU A 173 21.88 -3.56 -4.84
C LEU A 173 21.31 -2.14 -5.02
N SER A 174 22.03 -1.28 -5.75
CA SER A 174 21.52 0.03 -6.20
C SER A 174 21.08 -0.11 -7.66
N GLY A 175 19.80 -0.42 -7.86
CA GLY A 175 19.23 -0.61 -9.20
C GLY A 175 18.68 0.69 -9.77
N THR A 176 19.09 1.02 -11.00
CA THR A 176 18.55 2.13 -11.79
C THR A 176 17.63 1.64 -12.91
N SER A 177 17.76 0.39 -13.36
CA SER A 177 16.84 -0.24 -14.31
C SER A 177 16.71 -1.73 -14.03
N THR A 178 15.52 -2.30 -14.24
CA THR A 178 15.27 -3.75 -14.14
C THR A 178 14.38 -4.22 -15.30
N HIS A 179 14.03 -5.50 -15.34
CA HIS A 179 13.05 -6.00 -16.30
C HIS A 179 11.60 -5.58 -15.96
N ASP A 180 11.36 -5.11 -14.73
CA ASP A 180 10.05 -4.69 -14.24
C ASP A 180 9.88 -3.17 -14.15
N THR A 181 10.96 -2.38 -14.24
CA THR A 181 10.86 -0.91 -14.29
C THR A 181 9.96 -0.49 -15.45
N LYS A 182 9.02 0.41 -15.19
CA LYS A 182 8.05 0.88 -16.19
C LYS A 182 8.77 1.57 -17.36
N ARG A 183 9.95 2.17 -17.11
CA ARG A 183 10.79 2.87 -18.09
C ARG A 183 12.27 2.62 -17.76
N GLY A 184 13.15 2.57 -18.77
CA GLY A 184 14.60 2.52 -18.53
C GLY A 184 15.14 3.82 -17.91
N GLU A 185 16.30 3.77 -17.26
CA GLU A 185 16.90 4.93 -16.59
C GLU A 185 17.10 6.15 -17.51
N ASP A 186 17.61 5.94 -18.73
CA ASP A 186 17.81 6.99 -19.72
C ASP A 186 16.51 7.63 -20.18
N ALA A 187 15.46 6.81 -20.32
CA ALA A 187 14.12 7.30 -20.67
C ALA A 187 13.58 8.21 -19.58
N ARG A 188 13.79 7.87 -18.31
CA ARG A 188 13.39 8.73 -17.17
C ARG A 188 14.25 9.98 -17.08
N ALA A 189 15.57 9.90 -17.26
CA ALA A 189 16.46 11.06 -17.28
C ALA A 189 16.05 12.07 -18.35
N ARG A 190 15.68 11.59 -19.55
CA ARG A 190 15.17 12.44 -20.63
C ARG A 190 13.80 13.06 -20.32
N LEU A 191 12.93 12.36 -19.60
CA LEU A 191 11.66 12.94 -19.16
C LEU A 191 11.87 14.01 -18.08
N TYR A 192 12.84 13.83 -17.17
CA TYR A 192 13.15 14.83 -16.15
C TYR A 192 13.60 16.17 -16.74
N SER A 193 14.35 16.18 -17.85
CA SER A 193 14.80 17.43 -18.47
C SER A 193 13.63 18.31 -18.97
N LEU A 194 12.44 17.74 -19.18
CA LEU A 194 11.24 18.52 -19.49
C LEU A 194 10.83 19.44 -18.33
N THR A 195 11.13 19.06 -17.09
CA THR A 195 10.84 19.86 -15.89
C THR A 195 11.73 21.11 -15.77
N GLU A 196 12.90 21.10 -16.40
CA GLU A 196 13.83 22.23 -16.42
C GLU A 196 13.42 23.31 -17.44
N ALA A 197 12.60 22.95 -18.44
CA ALA A 197 12.15 23.84 -19.51
C ALA A 197 10.63 23.71 -19.81
N PRO A 198 9.74 23.94 -18.82
CA PRO A 198 8.31 23.65 -18.95
C PRO A 198 7.62 24.46 -20.08
N GLY A 199 8.13 25.64 -20.42
CA GLY A 199 7.59 26.47 -21.49
C GLY A 199 7.86 25.99 -22.93
N GLY A 200 8.74 24.99 -23.13
CA GLY A 200 9.12 24.47 -24.46
C GLY A 200 8.34 23.22 -24.89
N VAL A 201 7.74 22.50 -23.94
CA VAL A 201 7.16 21.16 -24.14
C VAL A 201 5.97 21.15 -25.11
N GLY A 202 5.26 22.28 -25.28
CA GLY A 202 4.13 22.39 -26.21
C GLY A 202 4.45 23.00 -27.58
N ARG A 203 5.66 23.51 -27.83
CA ARG A 203 5.94 24.32 -29.04
C ARG A 203 6.63 23.58 -30.18
N ASN A 204 7.29 22.43 -29.92
CA ASN A 204 8.16 21.77 -30.90
C ASN A 204 7.95 20.25 -31.05
N ALA A 205 6.83 19.69 -30.59
CA ALA A 205 6.75 18.23 -30.38
C ALA A 205 6.46 17.35 -31.61
N TRP A 206 6.09 17.89 -32.79
CA TRP A 206 5.95 17.06 -34.00
C TRP A 206 6.02 17.91 -35.27
N PRO A 207 7.04 17.78 -36.14
CA PRO A 207 6.85 18.20 -37.53
C PRO A 207 5.81 17.23 -38.12
N ALA A 208 4.66 17.76 -38.55
CA ALA A 208 3.69 16.99 -39.32
C ALA A 208 4.45 16.32 -40.47
N GLY A 209 4.60 15.00 -40.41
CA GLY A 209 5.28 14.23 -41.44
C GLY A 209 4.54 14.42 -42.75
N SER A 210 5.17 15.10 -43.70
CA SER A 210 4.74 15.13 -45.09
C SER A 210 5.12 13.82 -45.76
N SER A 211 4.13 12.98 -46.03
CA SER A 211 4.15 11.92 -47.04
C SER A 211 2.74 11.69 -47.53
#